data_AF-A0A6J5FRM1-F1
#
_entry.id   AF-A0A6J5FRM1-F1
#
_cell.length_a   1.000
_cell.length_b   1.000
_cell.length_c   1.000
_cell.angle_alpha   90.00
_cell.angle_beta   90.00
_cell.angle_gamma   90.00
#
_symmetry.space_group_name_H-M   'P 1'
#
loop_
_entity.id
_entity.type
_entity.pdbx_description
1 polymer ?
#
loop_
_entity_poly.entity_id
_entity_poly.type
_entity_poly.pdbx_seq_one_letter_code
_entity_poly.pdbx_strand_id
1 'polypeptide(L)'
;MPPPATPATAAALAQPSASAATAAPPAATLEPYTPVSEFERIVTLADPSINVRTTLRSTTARIKKDFLQFQVTSSRAGRVYAFMVDPEGNYLMLLPNGRDKANTIAAGQTLTLPRSSWPMLADAPAGPIHFLVIVSPEPRDFSNAGLHPGDVFADFPTSAQQAAAAKRTTSASPFAGEARCAKGGASCSNAFGAATFKIDVVGGNGQAPRS
;
A
#
# COMPACT_ATOMS: atom_id res chain seq x y z
N MET A 1 -33.79 -46.43 -77.86
CA MET A 1 -34.04 -45.97 -76.47
C MET A 1 -33.05 -46.62 -75.53
N PRO A 2 -32.06 -45.85 -75.06
CA PRO A 2 -31.60 -45.86 -73.68
C PRO A 2 -31.61 -44.43 -73.06
N PRO A 3 -31.42 -44.28 -71.73
CA PRO A 3 -32.12 -43.29 -70.87
C PRO A 3 -31.48 -41.90 -70.74
N PRO A 4 -32.18 -40.94 -70.09
CA PRO A 4 -31.67 -39.58 -69.86
C PRO A 4 -30.62 -39.55 -68.73
N ALA A 5 -29.56 -38.77 -68.94
CA ALA A 5 -28.53 -38.50 -67.95
C ALA A 5 -28.87 -37.24 -67.13
N THR A 6 -28.97 -37.42 -65.81
CA THR A 6 -29.16 -36.37 -64.80
C THR A 6 -27.84 -35.66 -64.49
N PRO A 7 -27.80 -34.34 -64.23
CA PRO A 7 -26.57 -33.62 -63.89
C PRO A 7 -26.32 -33.60 -62.37
N ALA A 8 -25.05 -33.56 -61.94
CA ALA A 8 -24.70 -33.26 -60.56
C ALA A 8 -23.34 -32.53 -60.45
N THR A 9 -23.45 -31.21 -60.38
CA THR A 9 -22.85 -30.27 -59.41
C THR A 9 -21.46 -30.54 -58.85
N ALA A 10 -20.56 -29.56 -59.10
CA ALA A 10 -19.26 -29.39 -58.47
C ALA A 10 -19.38 -29.05 -56.98
N ALA A 11 -18.59 -29.72 -56.13
CA ALA A 11 -18.40 -29.38 -54.73
C ALA A 11 -17.01 -28.75 -54.53
N ALA A 12 -16.99 -27.46 -54.21
CA ALA A 12 -15.80 -26.76 -53.74
C ALA A 12 -15.52 -27.12 -52.27
N LEU A 13 -14.29 -27.52 -51.99
CA LEU A 13 -13.81 -27.83 -50.64
C LEU A 13 -13.58 -26.54 -49.86
N ALA A 14 -14.41 -26.28 -48.84
CA ALA A 14 -14.14 -25.27 -47.82
C ALA A 14 -13.24 -25.88 -46.73
N GLN A 15 -12.05 -25.30 -46.52
CA GLN A 15 -11.15 -25.66 -45.43
C GLN A 15 -11.67 -25.08 -44.10
N PRO A 16 -11.55 -25.80 -42.96
CA PRO A 16 -11.85 -25.24 -41.65
C PRO A 16 -10.72 -24.29 -41.21
N SER A 17 -11.05 -23.04 -40.92
CA SER A 17 -10.14 -22.12 -40.22
C SER A 17 -9.99 -22.56 -38.77
N ALA A 18 -8.78 -22.95 -38.37
CA ALA A 18 -8.45 -23.23 -36.98
C ALA A 18 -8.46 -21.91 -36.18
N SER A 19 -9.40 -21.79 -35.24
CA SER A 19 -9.44 -20.69 -34.27
C SER A 19 -8.25 -20.85 -33.32
N ALA A 20 -7.29 -19.92 -33.39
CA ALA A 20 -6.17 -19.86 -32.48
C ALA A 20 -6.68 -19.51 -31.07
N ALA A 21 -6.65 -20.49 -30.16
CA ALA A 21 -6.91 -20.25 -28.75
C ALA A 21 -5.84 -19.29 -28.20
N THR A 22 -6.25 -18.06 -27.85
CA THR A 22 -5.42 -17.12 -27.12
C THR A 22 -5.06 -17.74 -25.76
N ALA A 23 -3.78 -18.02 -25.53
CA ALA A 23 -3.29 -18.50 -24.25
C ALA A 23 -3.65 -17.49 -23.16
N ALA A 24 -4.29 -17.96 -22.09
CA ALA A 24 -4.60 -17.14 -20.93
C ALA A 24 -3.30 -16.56 -20.34
N PRO A 25 -3.27 -15.27 -19.93
CA PRO A 25 -2.10 -14.69 -19.28
C PRO A 25 -1.70 -15.52 -18.04
N PRO A 26 -0.40 -15.65 -17.73
CA PRO A 26 0.05 -16.29 -16.50
C PRO A 26 -0.63 -15.62 -15.30
N ALA A 27 -1.18 -16.41 -14.37
CA ALA A 27 -1.71 -15.88 -13.13
C ALA A 27 -0.60 -15.12 -12.40
N ALA A 28 -0.81 -13.83 -12.10
CA ALA A 28 0.17 -13.02 -11.39
C ALA A 28 0.43 -13.61 -10.01
N THR A 29 1.61 -14.18 -9.81
CA THR A 29 2.08 -14.67 -8.51
C THR A 29 2.45 -13.48 -7.63
N LEU A 30 2.01 -13.50 -6.37
CA LEU A 30 2.43 -12.50 -5.39
C LEU A 30 3.91 -12.64 -5.08
N GLU A 31 4.62 -11.52 -5.06
CA GLU A 31 6.00 -11.49 -4.61
C GLU A 31 6.13 -11.92 -3.14
N PRO A 32 7.30 -12.46 -2.76
CA PRO A 32 7.64 -12.72 -1.37
C PRO A 32 7.39 -11.47 -0.51
N TYR A 33 6.80 -11.70 0.66
CA TYR A 33 6.49 -10.61 1.57
C TYR A 33 7.77 -10.07 2.21
N THR A 34 7.93 -8.76 2.09
CA THR A 34 8.67 -7.94 3.05
C THR A 34 7.79 -6.75 3.41
N PRO A 35 7.95 -6.13 4.58
CA PRO A 35 7.16 -4.94 4.93
C PRO A 35 7.30 -3.81 3.90
N VAL A 36 8.52 -3.62 3.39
CA VAL A 36 8.83 -2.57 2.40
C VAL A 36 8.18 -2.86 1.05
N SER A 37 8.32 -4.08 0.52
CA SER A 37 7.67 -4.45 -0.75
C SER A 37 6.15 -4.43 -0.64
N GLU A 38 5.62 -4.70 0.55
CA GLU A 38 4.18 -4.60 0.80
C GLU A 38 3.70 -3.14 0.83
N PHE A 39 4.50 -2.19 1.32
CA PHE A 39 4.15 -0.75 1.22
C PHE A 39 4.01 -0.31 -0.24
N GLU A 40 4.96 -0.70 -1.08
CA GLU A 40 4.92 -0.41 -2.52
C GLU A 40 3.70 -1.05 -3.17
N ARG A 41 3.39 -2.30 -2.82
CA ARG A 41 2.21 -3.02 -3.33
C ARG A 41 0.91 -2.38 -2.85
N ILE A 42 0.80 -1.90 -1.62
CA ILE A 42 -0.40 -1.21 -1.13
C ILE A 42 -0.67 0.05 -1.96
N VAL A 43 0.36 0.75 -2.41
CA VAL A 43 0.19 1.91 -3.31
C VAL A 43 -0.40 1.49 -4.66
N THR A 44 -0.08 0.31 -5.19
CA THR A 44 -0.68 -0.19 -6.43
C THR A 44 -2.13 -0.66 -6.27
N LEU A 45 -2.55 -0.99 -5.05
CA LEU A 45 -3.93 -1.33 -4.70
C LEU A 45 -4.81 -0.09 -4.45
N ALA A 46 -4.21 1.10 -4.35
CA ALA A 46 -4.94 2.32 -4.05
C ALA A 46 -5.88 2.73 -5.19
N ASP A 47 -7.00 3.34 -4.83
CA ASP A 47 -7.95 3.92 -5.77
C ASP A 47 -7.33 5.18 -6.41
N PRO A 48 -7.15 5.21 -7.74
CA PRO A 48 -6.51 6.33 -8.42
C PRO A 48 -7.31 7.64 -8.33
N SER A 49 -8.59 7.60 -7.97
CA SER A 49 -9.43 8.79 -7.73
C SER A 49 -9.16 9.48 -6.37
N ILE A 50 -8.38 8.82 -5.48
CA ILE A 50 -7.96 9.35 -4.19
C ILE A 50 -6.46 9.62 -4.24
N ASN A 51 -6.08 10.80 -4.70
CA ASN A 51 -4.68 11.20 -4.77
C ASN A 51 -4.17 11.53 -3.37
N VAL A 52 -3.10 10.86 -2.94
CA VAL A 52 -2.36 11.17 -1.72
C VAL A 52 -0.97 11.59 -2.12
N ARG A 53 -0.51 12.74 -1.60
CA ARG A 53 0.85 13.23 -1.82
C ARG A 53 1.57 13.45 -0.52
N THR A 54 2.84 13.08 -0.51
CA THR A 54 3.75 13.34 0.58
C THR A 54 4.82 14.33 0.12
N THR A 55 5.21 15.24 1.01
CA THR A 55 6.31 16.18 0.76
C THR A 55 7.25 16.13 1.95
N LEU A 56 8.51 15.81 1.70
CA LEU A 56 9.51 15.67 2.74
C LEU A 56 10.15 17.03 3.03
N ARG A 57 10.43 17.29 4.31
CA ARG A 57 11.29 18.43 4.68
C ARG A 57 12.73 18.19 4.23
N SER A 58 13.18 16.95 4.34
CA SER A 58 14.48 16.47 3.91
C SER A 58 14.37 14.98 3.58
N THR A 59 15.11 14.51 2.58
CA THR A 59 15.25 13.08 2.28
C THR A 59 16.25 12.39 3.19
N THR A 60 17.04 13.15 3.95
CA THR A 60 18.00 12.64 4.93
C THR A 60 17.77 13.26 6.31
N ALA A 61 18.06 12.50 7.36
CA ALA A 61 17.99 12.99 8.74
C ALA A 61 19.19 12.51 9.56
N ARG A 62 19.91 13.43 10.21
CA ARG A 62 21.05 13.07 11.07
C ARG A 62 20.58 12.61 12.44
N ILE A 63 21.15 11.49 12.88
CA ILE A 63 20.92 10.91 14.21
C ILE A 63 21.07 11.98 15.31
N LYS A 64 20.08 12.01 16.21
CA LYS A 64 19.92 12.94 17.35
C LYS A 64 19.89 14.44 17.00
N LYS A 65 19.74 14.82 15.72
CA LYS A 65 19.74 16.23 15.28
C LYS A 65 18.48 16.62 14.51
N ASP A 66 18.12 15.82 13.51
CA ASP A 66 17.05 16.17 12.58
C ASP A 66 15.79 15.33 12.87
N PHE A 67 14.61 15.94 12.68
CA PHE A 67 13.33 15.26 12.83
C PHE A 67 12.85 14.64 11.52
N LEU A 68 12.16 13.51 11.61
CA LEU A 68 11.60 12.76 10.48
C LEU A 68 10.29 13.41 9.97
N GLN A 69 10.37 14.67 9.53
CA GLN A 69 9.20 15.49 9.19
C GLN A 69 8.79 15.38 7.72
N PHE A 70 7.50 15.21 7.51
CA PHE A 70 6.85 15.18 6.20
C PHE A 70 5.45 15.80 6.26
N GLN A 71 4.94 16.18 5.09
CA GLN A 71 3.60 16.70 4.91
C GLN A 71 2.77 15.71 4.11
N VAL A 72 1.49 15.61 4.42
CA VAL A 72 0.50 14.78 3.73
C VAL A 72 -0.58 15.69 3.17
N THR A 73 -0.94 15.50 1.89
CA THR A 73 -2.10 16.11 1.25
C THR A 73 -2.97 15.04 0.62
N SER A 74 -4.28 15.27 0.53
CA SER A 74 -5.20 14.35 -0.15
C SER A 74 -6.25 15.09 -0.98
N SER A 75 -6.63 14.51 -2.12
CA SER A 75 -7.75 15.01 -2.93
C SER A 75 -9.12 14.72 -2.31
N ARG A 76 -9.20 13.85 -1.30
CA ARG A 76 -10.43 13.50 -0.60
C ARG A 76 -10.30 13.72 0.90
N ALA A 77 -11.43 14.04 1.53
CA ALA A 77 -11.53 14.02 2.97
C ALA A 77 -11.54 12.56 3.47
N GLY A 78 -10.99 12.33 4.65
CA GLY A 78 -10.95 10.99 5.23
C GLY A 78 -10.06 10.91 6.46
N ARG A 79 -9.59 9.69 6.71
CA ARG A 79 -8.74 9.33 7.83
C ARG A 79 -7.37 8.93 7.34
N VAL A 80 -6.36 9.53 7.95
CA VAL A 80 -4.95 9.31 7.66
C VAL A 80 -4.42 8.23 8.57
N TYR A 81 -3.73 7.27 7.97
CA TYR A 81 -2.99 6.23 8.66
C TYR A 81 -1.54 6.32 8.19
N ALA A 82 -0.62 6.56 9.12
CA ALA A 82 0.80 6.67 8.81
C ALA A 82 1.53 5.51 9.46
N PHE A 83 2.42 4.89 8.70
CA PHE A 83 3.19 3.73 9.10
C PHE A 83 4.67 3.94 8.80
N MET A 84 5.53 3.22 9.50
CA MET A 84 6.94 3.12 9.16
C MET A 84 7.47 1.70 9.29
N VAL A 85 8.56 1.43 8.56
CA VAL A 85 9.44 0.28 8.72
C VAL A 85 10.86 0.83 8.83
N ASP A 86 11.54 0.55 9.93
CA ASP A 86 12.93 0.98 10.14
C ASP A 86 13.96 -0.04 9.58
N PRO A 87 15.26 0.26 9.62
CA PRO A 87 16.30 -0.64 9.12
C PRO A 87 16.37 -2.00 9.82
N GLU A 88 15.82 -2.11 11.03
CA GLU A 88 15.76 -3.37 11.78
C GLU A 88 14.49 -4.18 11.47
N GLY A 89 13.59 -3.62 10.66
CA GLY A 89 12.33 -4.24 10.26
C GLY A 89 11.19 -3.99 11.24
N ASN A 90 11.35 -3.08 12.21
CA ASN A 90 10.27 -2.74 13.13
C ASN A 90 9.16 -2.01 12.35
N TYR A 91 8.00 -2.64 12.27
CA TYR A 91 6.83 -2.12 11.57
C TYR A 91 5.88 -1.47 12.57
N LEU A 92 5.81 -0.14 12.54
CA LEU A 92 5.02 0.67 13.47
C LEU A 92 3.92 1.45 12.78
N MET A 93 2.81 1.65 13.49
CA MET A 93 1.75 2.59 13.18
C MET A 93 1.98 3.90 13.93
N LEU A 94 2.30 4.96 13.18
CA LEU A 94 2.62 6.29 13.68
C LEU A 94 1.38 7.16 13.90
N LEU A 95 0.30 6.96 13.14
CA LEU A 95 -0.94 7.71 13.31
C LEU A 95 -2.14 6.83 12.94
N PRO A 96 -3.22 6.78 13.76
CA PRO A 96 -3.30 7.32 15.12
C PRO A 96 -2.36 6.59 16.09
N ASN A 97 -1.98 7.25 17.17
CA ASN A 97 -1.07 6.72 18.20
C ASN A 97 -1.56 7.10 19.61
N GLY A 98 -0.87 6.69 20.67
CA GLY A 98 -1.21 6.97 22.08
C GLY A 98 -1.25 8.46 22.45
N ARG A 99 -0.49 9.30 21.73
CA ARG A 99 -0.38 10.76 21.94
C ARG A 99 -1.21 11.58 20.98
N ASP A 100 -1.67 10.99 19.87
CA ASP A 100 -2.43 11.67 18.83
C ASP A 100 -3.46 10.73 18.18
N LYS A 101 -4.72 10.93 18.56
CA LYS A 101 -5.87 10.20 17.99
C LYS A 101 -6.52 10.94 16.81
N ALA A 102 -6.14 12.20 16.57
CA ALA A 102 -6.79 13.07 15.61
C ALA A 102 -6.27 12.81 14.19
N ASN A 103 -6.78 11.75 13.58
CA ASN A 103 -6.28 11.26 12.30
C ASN A 103 -7.15 11.66 11.10
N THR A 104 -7.85 12.79 11.15
CA THR A 104 -8.70 13.27 10.05
C THR A 104 -7.97 14.27 9.14
N ILE A 105 -8.35 14.29 7.86
CA ILE A 105 -7.89 15.24 6.85
C ILE A 105 -9.07 15.67 5.98
N ALA A 106 -9.21 16.96 5.68
CA ALA A 106 -10.15 17.46 4.68
C ALA A 106 -9.54 17.39 3.27
N ALA A 107 -10.38 17.39 2.23
CA ALA A 107 -9.90 17.45 0.86
C ALA A 107 -9.09 18.74 0.63
N GLY A 108 -7.91 18.62 0.02
CA GLY A 108 -6.98 19.73 -0.24
C GLY A 108 -6.22 20.21 1.00
N GLN A 109 -6.51 19.71 2.20
CA GLN A 109 -5.79 20.08 3.41
C GLN A 109 -4.37 19.48 3.40
N THR A 110 -3.43 20.23 3.98
CA THR A 110 -2.08 19.74 4.28
C THR A 110 -1.96 19.42 5.78
N LEU A 111 -1.45 18.23 6.10
CA LEU A 111 -1.08 17.84 7.46
C LEU A 111 0.44 17.72 7.57
N THR A 112 1.04 18.41 8.54
CA THR A 112 2.45 18.21 8.89
C THR A 112 2.56 17.15 9.98
N LEU A 113 3.34 16.10 9.71
CA LEU A 113 3.59 14.98 10.61
C LEU A 113 5.11 14.78 10.76
N PRO A 114 5.58 14.33 11.94
CA PRO A 114 4.86 14.24 13.20
C PRO A 114 4.38 15.60 13.74
N ARG A 115 3.30 15.59 14.52
CA ARG A 115 2.82 16.80 15.24
C ARG A 115 3.66 17.04 16.50
N SER A 116 3.54 18.23 17.07
CA SER A 116 4.28 18.64 18.27
C SER A 116 4.05 17.75 19.50
N SER A 117 2.92 17.03 19.56
CA SER A 117 2.63 16.09 20.66
C SER A 117 3.40 14.76 20.56
N TRP A 118 4.03 14.45 19.42
CA TRP A 118 4.79 13.21 19.22
C TRP A 118 5.96 13.41 18.22
N PRO A 119 6.92 14.30 18.50
CA PRO A 119 8.02 14.52 17.58
C PRO A 119 8.88 13.25 17.42
N MET A 120 9.33 12.97 16.19
CA MET A 120 10.24 11.85 15.92
C MET A 120 11.62 12.36 15.54
N LEU A 121 12.53 12.34 16.50
CA LEU A 121 13.94 12.62 16.27
C LEU A 121 14.59 11.39 15.63
N ALA A 122 15.38 11.60 14.57
CA ALA A 122 16.11 10.49 13.96
C ALA A 122 17.07 9.85 14.97
N ASP A 123 17.12 8.52 14.99
CA ASP A 123 17.92 7.75 15.93
C ASP A 123 18.69 6.61 15.24
N ALA A 124 19.65 6.01 15.93
CA ALA A 124 20.33 4.81 15.45
C ALA A 124 19.37 3.61 15.36
N PRO A 125 19.64 2.63 14.47
CA PRO A 125 20.74 2.59 13.51
C PRO A 125 20.53 3.50 12.29
N ALA A 126 21.64 3.88 11.65
CA ALA A 126 21.58 4.56 10.36
C ALA A 126 21.04 3.62 9.28
N GLY A 127 20.25 4.15 8.35
CA GLY A 127 19.62 3.41 7.28
C GLY A 127 18.31 4.04 6.82
N PRO A 128 17.69 3.48 5.77
CA PRO A 128 16.41 3.96 5.27
C PRO A 128 15.29 3.63 6.25
N ILE A 129 14.47 4.63 6.57
CA ILE A 129 13.14 4.40 7.15
C ILE A 129 12.13 4.55 6.02
N HIS A 130 11.35 3.51 5.77
CA HIS A 130 10.28 3.49 4.78
C HIS A 130 8.96 3.87 5.44
N PHE A 131 8.17 4.70 4.78
CA PHE A 131 6.90 5.18 5.28
C PHE A 131 5.78 4.85 4.30
N LEU A 132 4.62 4.49 4.84
CA LEU A 132 3.38 4.38 4.09
C LEU A 132 2.34 5.30 4.71
N VAL A 133 1.65 6.05 3.86
CA VAL A 133 0.49 6.85 4.26
C VAL A 133 -0.71 6.35 3.48
N ILE A 134 -1.78 5.99 4.19
CA ILE A 134 -3.09 5.64 3.64
C ILE A 134 -4.08 6.73 4.02
N VAL A 135 -4.89 7.19 3.07
CA VAL A 135 -6.04 8.07 3.32
C VAL A 135 -7.30 7.35 2.88
N SER A 136 -8.22 7.13 3.82
CA SER A 136 -9.44 6.36 3.60
C SER A 136 -10.67 7.18 3.97
N PRO A 137 -11.69 7.27 3.12
CA PRO A 137 -12.94 7.94 3.47
C PRO A 137 -13.59 7.32 4.72
N GLU A 138 -13.57 5.99 4.80
CA GLU A 138 -14.05 5.23 5.95
C GLU A 138 -12.92 4.90 6.93
N PRO A 139 -13.20 4.77 8.24
CA PRO A 139 -12.25 4.18 9.19
C PRO A 139 -11.78 2.82 8.74
N ARG A 140 -10.49 2.52 8.91
CA ARG A 140 -9.91 1.22 8.61
C ARG A 140 -9.51 0.48 9.86
N ASP A 141 -9.67 -0.84 9.80
CA ASP A 141 -9.29 -1.78 10.83
C ASP A 141 -8.10 -2.64 10.39
N PHE A 142 -7.09 -2.69 11.24
CA PHE A 142 -5.84 -3.40 11.00
C PHE A 142 -5.69 -4.65 11.89
N SER A 143 -6.73 -5.04 12.65
CA SER A 143 -6.70 -6.25 13.47
C SER A 143 -6.42 -7.52 12.66
N ASN A 144 -6.84 -7.59 11.40
CA ASN A 144 -6.56 -8.74 10.52
C ASN A 144 -5.08 -8.83 10.09
N ALA A 145 -4.35 -7.71 10.12
CA ALA A 145 -2.90 -7.68 10.00
C ALA A 145 -2.17 -7.96 11.32
N GLY A 146 -2.92 -8.12 12.41
CA GLY A 146 -2.39 -8.35 13.75
C GLY A 146 -1.76 -7.11 14.37
N LEU A 147 -2.35 -5.93 14.12
CA LEU A 147 -1.97 -4.69 14.80
C LEU A 147 -2.05 -4.90 16.32
N HIS A 148 -0.92 -4.72 16.99
CA HIS A 148 -0.76 -4.85 18.42
C HIS A 148 -0.66 -3.46 19.07
N PRO A 149 -1.53 -3.11 20.03
CA PRO A 149 -1.44 -1.83 20.73
C PRO A 149 -0.15 -1.71 21.55
N GLY A 150 0.61 -0.63 21.35
CA GLY A 150 1.72 -0.24 22.20
C GLY A 150 1.43 1.05 22.98
N ASP A 151 2.36 1.45 23.86
CA ASP A 151 2.19 2.62 24.74
C ASP A 151 2.03 3.93 23.95
N VAL A 152 2.88 4.13 22.95
CA VAL A 152 2.80 5.27 22.04
C VAL A 152 2.42 4.80 20.65
N PHE A 153 3.24 3.99 20.01
CA PHE A 153 2.95 3.47 18.67
C PHE A 153 2.48 2.02 18.79
N ALA A 154 1.44 1.69 18.03
CA ALA A 154 1.09 0.29 17.81
C ALA A 154 2.09 -0.33 16.84
N ASP A 155 2.31 -1.63 16.94
CA ASP A 155 3.27 -2.37 16.13
C ASP A 155 2.61 -3.56 15.42
N PHE A 156 3.30 -4.12 14.44
CA PHE A 156 2.94 -5.40 13.84
C PHE A 156 4.03 -6.42 14.20
N PRO A 157 3.82 -7.29 15.20
CA PRO A 157 4.82 -8.29 15.59
C PRO A 157 5.18 -9.19 14.40
N THR A 158 6.44 -9.63 14.31
CA THR A 158 6.92 -10.44 13.16
C THR A 158 6.06 -11.68 12.88
N SER A 159 5.60 -12.38 13.93
CA SER A 159 4.71 -13.53 13.77
C SER A 159 3.34 -13.16 13.21
N ALA A 160 2.78 -12.02 13.63
CA ALA A 160 1.55 -11.48 13.10
C ALA A 160 1.71 -11.07 11.63
N GLN A 161 2.84 -10.44 11.28
CA GLN A 161 3.16 -10.10 9.90
C GLN A 161 3.22 -11.35 9.01
N GLN A 162 3.87 -12.42 9.44
CA GLN A 162 3.92 -13.69 8.68
C GLN A 162 2.52 -14.29 8.47
N ALA A 163 1.69 -14.31 9.53
CA ALA A 163 0.33 -14.83 9.46
C ALA A 163 -0.57 -13.96 8.55
N ALA A 164 -0.41 -12.64 8.57
CA ALA A 164 -1.13 -11.71 7.70
C ALA A 164 -0.64 -11.78 6.25
N ALA A 165 0.67 -11.93 6.03
CA ALA A 165 1.27 -12.06 4.71
C ALA A 165 0.73 -13.26 3.94
N ALA A 166 0.39 -14.36 4.62
CA ALA A 166 -0.24 -15.54 4.04
C ALA A 166 -1.68 -15.31 3.55
N LYS A 167 -2.34 -14.23 4.00
CA LYS A 167 -3.71 -13.86 3.62
C LYS A 167 -3.75 -12.82 2.49
N ARG A 168 -2.60 -12.36 2.00
CA ARG A 168 -2.54 -11.41 0.89
C ARG A 168 -3.09 -12.04 -0.38
N THR A 169 -3.74 -11.23 -1.20
CA THR A 169 -4.15 -11.59 -2.55
C THR A 169 -3.62 -10.56 -3.53
N THR A 170 -3.70 -10.82 -4.83
CA THR A 170 -3.31 -9.86 -5.88
C THR A 170 -4.08 -8.56 -5.81
N SER A 171 -5.28 -8.55 -5.21
CA SER A 171 -6.17 -7.38 -5.12
C SER A 171 -6.39 -6.85 -3.70
N ALA A 172 -5.83 -7.48 -2.67
CA ALA A 172 -6.03 -7.08 -1.28
C ALA A 172 -4.80 -7.30 -0.40
N SER A 173 -4.71 -6.49 0.66
CA SER A 173 -3.70 -6.60 1.70
C SER A 173 -4.33 -6.43 3.08
N PRO A 174 -4.11 -7.36 4.03
CA PRO A 174 -4.47 -7.11 5.43
C PRO A 174 -3.78 -5.87 6.00
N PHE A 175 -2.59 -5.54 5.52
CA PHE A 175 -1.80 -4.38 5.97
C PHE A 175 -2.33 -3.05 5.43
N ALA A 176 -3.19 -3.06 4.41
CA ALA A 176 -3.99 -1.90 4.04
C ALA A 176 -5.18 -1.69 4.99
N GLY A 177 -5.49 -2.66 5.85
CA GLY A 177 -6.66 -2.68 6.72
C GLY A 177 -7.97 -2.87 5.95
N GLU A 178 -9.09 -2.97 6.67
CA GLU A 178 -10.43 -3.14 6.11
C GLU A 178 -11.33 -1.96 6.49
N ALA A 179 -12.09 -1.42 5.53
CA ALA A 179 -13.04 -0.35 5.83
C ALA A 179 -14.12 -0.82 6.82
N ARG A 180 -14.25 -0.09 7.92
CA ARG A 180 -15.26 -0.24 8.98
C ARG A 180 -16.47 0.61 8.62
N CYS A 181 -17.40 -0.02 7.94
CA CYS A 181 -18.67 0.57 7.54
C CYS A 181 -19.63 0.71 8.73
N ALA A 182 -20.41 1.80 8.77
CA ALA A 182 -21.61 1.82 9.58
C ALA A 182 -22.61 0.75 9.09
N LYS A 183 -23.20 -0.02 10.00
CA LYS A 183 -24.23 -1.01 9.65
C LYS A 183 -25.42 -0.30 8.98
N GLY A 184 -25.79 -0.72 7.77
CA GLY A 184 -26.93 -0.20 7.02
C GLY A 184 -26.62 0.96 6.05
N GLY A 185 -25.36 1.37 5.90
CA GLY A 185 -24.96 2.35 4.88
C GLY A 185 -24.81 1.72 3.50
N ALA A 186 -25.57 2.17 2.51
CA ALA A 186 -25.58 1.65 1.14
C ALA A 186 -24.29 1.91 0.33
N SER A 187 -23.32 2.63 0.89
CA SER A 187 -22.18 3.18 0.14
C SER A 187 -20.84 3.00 0.87
N CYS A 188 -20.61 1.85 1.51
CA CYS A 188 -19.33 1.62 2.14
C CYS A 188 -18.25 1.25 1.10
N SER A 189 -17.39 2.22 0.81
CA SER A 189 -16.26 1.99 -0.08
C SER A 189 -15.07 1.44 0.71
N ASN A 190 -14.50 0.34 0.24
CA ASN A 190 -13.19 -0.12 0.73
C ASN A 190 -12.03 0.68 0.09
N ALA A 191 -12.32 1.66 -0.78
CA ALA A 191 -11.33 2.47 -1.47
C ALA A 191 -10.48 3.28 -0.48
N PHE A 192 -9.23 3.47 -0.86
CA PHE A 192 -8.28 4.32 -0.16
C PHE A 192 -7.29 4.89 -1.17
N GLY A 193 -6.71 6.04 -0.86
CA GLY A 193 -5.51 6.53 -1.52
C GLY A 193 -4.30 6.16 -0.69
N ALA A 194 -3.14 6.01 -1.33
CA ALA A 194 -1.89 5.75 -0.60
C ALA A 194 -0.67 6.40 -1.27
N ALA A 195 0.35 6.66 -0.46
CA ALA A 195 1.66 7.09 -0.92
C ALA A 195 2.74 6.45 -0.04
N THR A 196 3.86 6.08 -0.65
CA THR A 196 5.05 5.57 0.05
C THR A 196 6.24 6.47 -0.24
N PHE A 197 7.15 6.60 0.73
CA PHE A 197 8.38 7.36 0.61
C PHE A 197 9.42 6.85 1.61
N LYS A 198 10.64 7.37 1.55
CA LYS A 198 11.68 7.06 2.53
C LYS A 198 12.42 8.29 3.02
N ILE A 199 12.98 8.19 4.23
CA ILE A 199 13.94 9.16 4.78
C ILE A 199 15.17 8.35 5.18
N ASP A 200 16.34 8.70 4.63
CA ASP A 200 17.60 8.04 4.96
C ASP A 200 18.18 8.65 6.25
N VAL A 201 18.19 7.86 7.33
CA VAL A 201 18.84 8.24 8.59
C VAL A 201 20.33 8.04 8.46
N VAL A 202 21.11 9.08 8.75
CA VAL A 202 22.57 9.08 8.58
C VAL A 202 23.29 9.35 9.89
N GLY A 203 24.49 8.76 10.02
CA GLY A 203 25.39 9.02 11.12
C GLY A 203 25.72 10.50 11.28
N GLY A 204 26.07 10.89 12.52
CA GLY A 204 26.32 12.29 12.91
C GLY A 204 27.46 12.99 12.16
N ASN A 205 28.28 12.25 11.40
CA ASN A 205 29.29 12.74 10.46
C ASN A 205 29.25 11.85 9.22
N GLY A 206 29.26 12.43 8.02
CA GLY A 206 29.10 11.74 6.73
C GLY A 206 30.15 10.67 6.45
N GLN A 207 29.99 9.50 7.05
CA GLN A 207 30.68 8.28 6.62
C GLN A 207 29.73 7.50 5.75
N ALA A 208 30.00 7.60 4.44
CA ALA A 208 29.48 6.69 3.44
C ALA A 208 29.74 5.24 3.87
N PRO A 209 28.86 4.29 3.53
CA PRO A 209 29.13 2.88 3.75
C PRO A 209 30.42 2.51 2.99
N ARG A 210 31.40 1.94 3.70
CA ARG A 210 32.58 1.37 3.05
C ARG A 210 32.11 0.21 2.18
N SER A 211 32.48 0.29 0.91
CA SER A 211 32.26 -0.69 -0.15
C SER A 211 32.90 -2.04 0.18
#